data_AF-A0A966LXY2-F1
#
_entry.id   AF-A0A966LXY2-F1
#
_cell.length_a   1.000
_cell.length_b   1.000
_cell.length_c   1.000
_cell.angle_alpha   90.00
_cell.angle_beta   90.00
_cell.angle_gamma   90.00
#
_symmetry.space_group_name_H-M   'P 1'
#
loop_
_entity.id
_entity.type
_entity.pdbx_description
1 polymer ?
#
loop_
_entity_poly.entity_id
_entity_poly.type
_entity_poly.pdbx_seq_one_letter_code
_entity_poly.pdbx_strand_id
1 'polypeptide(L)'
;MLQQIIAIFIIALFIWRLILQKKKQKINNNEFFFWMSFWSLGIIAIIFIRQIDSFLIYLGFSGSGINFLLYLSVLALFYLIFKLRLALAKTEANITKIARQIALDQERENKNN
;
A
#
# COMPACT_ATOMS: atom_id res chain seq x y z
N MET A 1 -3.92 -27.38 1.67
CA MET A 1 -5.38 -27.14 1.57
C MET A 1 -5.86 -26.05 2.50
N LEU A 2 -5.67 -26.17 3.83
CA LEU A 2 -6.17 -25.16 4.79
C LEU A 2 -5.60 -23.74 4.57
N GLN A 3 -4.30 -23.63 4.28
CA GLN A 3 -3.63 -22.34 4.00
C GLN A 3 -4.20 -21.62 2.76
N GLN A 4 -4.57 -22.36 1.72
CA GLN A 4 -5.16 -21.78 0.50
C GLN A 4 -6.58 -21.25 0.77
N ILE A 5 -7.38 -21.99 1.55
CA ILE A 5 -8.73 -21.57 1.95
C ILE A 5 -8.66 -20.29 2.78
N ILE A 6 -7.73 -20.22 3.74
CA ILE A 6 -7.50 -19.02 4.56
C ILE A 6 -7.06 -17.85 3.68
N ALA A 7 -6.13 -18.07 2.73
CA ALA A 7 -5.69 -17.02 1.83
C ALA A 7 -6.83 -16.48 0.96
N ILE A 8 -7.65 -17.36 0.39
CA ILE A 8 -8.82 -16.97 -0.42
C ILE A 8 -9.83 -16.19 0.45
N PHE A 9 -10.09 -16.64 1.67
CA PHE A 9 -10.99 -15.96 2.60
C PHE A 9 -10.50 -14.56 2.96
N ILE A 10 -9.21 -14.40 3.23
CA ILE A 10 -8.58 -13.10 3.49
C ILE A 10 -8.72 -12.18 2.28
N ILE A 11 -8.47 -12.68 1.07
CA ILE A 11 -8.60 -11.89 -0.16
C ILE A 11 -10.06 -11.47 -0.38
N ALA A 12 -11.03 -12.35 -0.13
CA ALA A 12 -12.45 -12.02 -0.21
C ALA A 12 -12.84 -10.91 0.79
N LEU A 13 -12.32 -10.95 2.03
CA LEU A 13 -12.53 -9.88 3.00
C LEU A 13 -11.93 -8.54 2.54
N PHE A 14 -10.75 -8.56 1.92
CA PHE A 14 -10.12 -7.36 1.39
C PHE A 14 -10.91 -6.75 0.21
N ILE A 15 -11.39 -7.58 -0.71
CA ILE A 15 -12.27 -7.15 -1.81
C ILE A 15 -13.56 -6.54 -1.25
N TRP A 16 -14.19 -7.21 -0.28
CA TRP A 16 -15.38 -6.69 0.40
C TRP A 16 -15.13 -5.32 1.05
N ARG A 17 -14.02 -5.17 1.77
CA ARG A 17 -13.63 -3.91 2.41
C ARG A 17 -13.34 -2.81 1.39
N LEU A 18 -12.83 -3.15 0.21
CA LEU A 18 -12.60 -2.23 -0.90
C LEU A 18 -13.91 -1.71 -1.51
N ILE A 19 -14.87 -2.61 -1.72
CA ILE A 19 -16.21 -2.26 -2.21
C ILE A 19 -16.92 -1.33 -1.22
N LEU A 20 -16.82 -1.60 0.08
CA LEU A 20 -17.36 -0.74 1.13
C LEU A 20 -16.71 0.65 1.16
N GLN A 21 -15.40 0.75 0.92
CA GLN A 21 -14.71 2.04 0.87
C GLN A 21 -15.02 2.84 -0.40
N LYS A 22 -15.20 2.17 -1.55
CA LYS A 22 -15.70 2.79 -2.79
C LYS A 22 -17.10 3.36 -2.61
N LYS A 23 -17.99 2.62 -1.94
CA LYS A 23 -19.37 3.08 -1.65
C LYS A 23 -19.41 4.32 -0.76
N LYS A 24 -18.39 4.54 0.07
CA LYS A 24 -18.24 5.74 0.91
C LYS A 24 -17.59 6.93 0.19
N GLN A 25 -17.33 6.86 -1.12
CA GLN A 25 -16.65 7.89 -1.94
C GLN A 25 -15.30 8.39 -1.38
N LYS A 26 -14.66 7.63 -0.48
CA LYS A 26 -13.38 8.02 0.12
C LYS A 26 -12.17 7.65 -0.74
N ILE A 27 -12.38 6.92 -1.83
CA ILE A 27 -11.34 6.37 -2.69
C ILE A 27 -11.60 6.83 -4.13
N ASN A 28 -10.57 7.37 -4.77
CA ASN A 28 -10.65 7.78 -6.17
C ASN A 28 -10.69 6.56 -7.10
N ASN A 29 -11.31 6.66 -8.27
CA ASN A 29 -11.44 5.51 -9.19
C ASN A 29 -10.08 4.87 -9.55
N ASN A 30 -9.02 5.68 -9.69
CA ASN A 30 -7.66 5.18 -9.94
C ASN A 30 -7.12 4.34 -8.78
N GLU A 31 -7.38 4.73 -7.53
CA GLU A 31 -6.95 3.99 -6.35
C GLU A 31 -7.70 2.65 -6.25
N PHE A 32 -9.00 2.64 -6.60
CA PHE A 32 -9.77 1.39 -6.66
C PHE A 32 -9.17 0.40 -7.66
N PHE A 33 -8.85 0.84 -8.88
CA PHE A 33 -8.23 -0.04 -9.89
C PHE A 33 -6.82 -0.49 -9.50
N PHE A 34 -6.01 0.41 -8.91
CA PHE A 34 -4.68 0.06 -8.42
C PHE A 34 -4.74 -1.06 -7.38
N TRP A 35 -5.62 -0.91 -6.39
CA TRP A 35 -5.78 -1.94 -5.35
C TRP A 35 -6.39 -3.23 -5.91
N MET A 36 -7.34 -3.16 -6.84
CA MET A 36 -7.92 -4.34 -7.50
C MET A 36 -6.85 -5.16 -8.24
N SER A 37 -5.94 -4.47 -8.94
CA SER A 37 -4.81 -5.10 -9.61
C SER A 37 -3.83 -5.74 -8.61
N PHE A 38 -3.54 -5.05 -7.50
CA PHE A 38 -2.68 -5.57 -6.45
C PHE A 38 -3.22 -6.88 -5.82
N TRP A 39 -4.53 -6.93 -5.50
CA TRP A 39 -5.15 -8.15 -4.97
C TRP A 39 -5.18 -9.28 -6.00
N SER A 40 -5.42 -8.96 -7.27
CA SER A 40 -5.38 -9.94 -8.37
C SER A 40 -3.99 -10.54 -8.55
N LEU A 41 -2.93 -9.72 -8.45
CA LEU A 41 -1.54 -10.19 -8.47
C LEU A 41 -1.25 -11.15 -7.31
N GLY A 42 -1.79 -10.87 -6.11
CA GLY A 42 -1.67 -11.78 -4.97
C GLY A 42 -2.29 -13.15 -5.23
N ILE A 43 -3.49 -13.21 -5.83
CA ILE A 43 -4.14 -14.47 -6.23
C ILE A 43 -3.27 -15.22 -7.25
N ILE A 44 -2.78 -14.52 -8.27
CA ILE A 44 -1.94 -15.10 -9.33
C ILE A 44 -0.66 -15.68 -8.71
N ALA A 45 0.01 -14.94 -7.82
CA ALA A 45 1.22 -15.43 -7.14
C ALA A 45 0.98 -16.71 -6.32
N ILE A 46 -0.19 -16.85 -5.69
CA ILE A 46 -0.56 -18.07 -4.94
C ILE A 46 -0.84 -19.24 -5.88
N ILE A 47 -1.56 -19.02 -6.98
CA ILE A 47 -1.86 -20.06 -7.96
C ILE A 47 -0.56 -20.57 -8.60
N PHE A 48 0.36 -19.65 -8.93
CA PHE A 48 1.62 -19.96 -9.60
C PHE A 48 2.78 -20.29 -8.65
N ILE A 49 2.48 -20.57 -7.38
CA ILE A 49 3.51 -20.83 -6.36
C ILE A 49 4.45 -22.00 -6.74
N ARG A 50 3.92 -23.02 -7.41
CA ARG A 50 4.70 -24.17 -7.89
C ARG A 50 5.72 -23.81 -8.98
N GLN A 51 5.37 -22.88 -9.88
CA GLN A 51 6.34 -22.38 -10.86
C GLN A 51 7.41 -21.51 -10.17
N ILE A 52 7.01 -20.71 -9.19
CA ILE A 52 7.93 -19.88 -8.40
C ILE A 52 8.93 -20.77 -7.64
N ASP A 53 8.45 -21.84 -6.99
CA ASP A 53 9.30 -22.83 -6.33
C ASP A 53 10.35 -23.43 -7.30
N SER A 54 9.91 -23.86 -8.48
CA SER A 54 10.79 -24.47 -9.49
C SER A 54 11.85 -23.49 -10.01
N PHE A 55 11.46 -22.23 -10.20
CA PHE A 55 12.37 -21.16 -10.63
C PHE A 55 13.38 -20.79 -9.55
N LEU A 56 12.97 -20.75 -8.28
CA LEU A 56 13.85 -20.48 -7.15
C LEU A 56 14.89 -21.59 -6.95
N ILE A 57 14.50 -22.85 -7.14
CA ILE A 57 15.42 -23.99 -7.11
C ILE A 57 16.48 -23.85 -8.22
N TYR A 58 16.08 -23.42 -9.43
CA TYR A 58 17.01 -23.16 -10.53
C TYR A 58 18.00 -22.01 -10.22
N LEU A 59 17.56 -21.00 -9.48
CA LEU A 59 18.41 -19.91 -8.98
C LEU A 59 19.29 -20.29 -7.77
N GLY A 60 19.21 -21.54 -7.29
CA GLY A 60 20.01 -22.02 -6.16
C GLY A 60 19.44 -21.65 -4.78
N PHE A 61 18.20 -21.17 -4.70
CA PHE A 61 17.53 -20.97 -3.42
C PHE A 61 16.93 -22.28 -2.93
N SER A 62 17.28 -22.67 -1.70
CA SER A 62 16.79 -23.88 -1.02
C SER A 62 15.50 -23.66 -0.23
N GLY A 63 14.96 -22.43 -0.23
CA GLY A 63 13.73 -22.08 0.47
C GLY A 63 12.48 -22.26 -0.40
N SER A 64 11.33 -22.54 0.24
CA SER A 64 10.03 -22.50 -0.43
C SER A 64 9.75 -21.07 -0.96
N GLY A 65 9.17 -20.99 -2.15
CA GLY A 65 8.70 -19.77 -2.78
C GLY A 65 7.68 -18.99 -1.95
N ILE A 66 6.99 -19.65 -1.02
CA ILE A 66 6.18 -18.95 -0.01
C ILE A 66 7.06 -18.06 0.87
N ASN A 67 8.22 -18.55 1.33
CA ASN A 67 9.14 -17.77 2.16
C ASN A 67 9.75 -16.62 1.36
N PHE A 68 10.10 -16.87 0.09
CA PHE A 68 10.60 -15.83 -0.79
C PHE A 68 9.58 -14.71 -1.02
N LEU A 69 8.33 -15.07 -1.36
CA LEU A 69 7.24 -14.10 -1.52
C LEU A 69 6.97 -13.35 -0.22
N LEU A 70 7.06 -14.01 0.93
CA LEU A 70 6.90 -13.38 2.24
C LEU A 70 8.00 -12.34 2.47
N TYR A 71 9.26 -12.68 2.24
CA TYR A 71 10.37 -11.72 2.38
C TYR A 71 10.24 -10.55 1.41
N LEU A 72 9.87 -10.82 0.15
CA LEU A 72 9.62 -9.78 -0.84
C LEU A 72 8.46 -8.86 -0.40
N SER A 73 7.39 -9.44 0.14
CA SER A 73 6.22 -8.69 0.63
C SER A 73 6.59 -7.81 1.83
N VAL A 74 7.37 -8.34 2.77
CA VAL A 74 7.86 -7.56 3.93
C VAL A 74 8.75 -6.41 3.45
N LEU A 75 9.66 -6.66 2.51
CA LEU A 75 10.53 -5.62 1.96
C LEU A 75 9.73 -4.54 1.22
N ALA A 76 8.74 -4.94 0.41
CA ALA A 76 7.82 -4.03 -0.26
C ALA A 76 6.98 -3.21 0.74
N LEU A 77 6.50 -3.83 1.83
CA LEU A 77 5.78 -3.14 2.90
C LEU A 77 6.66 -2.10 3.58
N PHE A 78 7.90 -2.44 3.93
CA PHE A 78 8.84 -1.48 4.49
C PHE A 78 9.09 -0.30 3.55
N TYR A 79 9.26 -0.56 2.25
CA TYR A 79 9.40 0.50 1.26
C TYR A 79 8.15 1.40 1.19
N LEU A 80 6.95 0.83 1.19
CA LEU A 80 5.70 1.59 1.18
C LEU A 80 5.53 2.44 2.45
N ILE A 81 5.85 1.88 3.62
CA ILE A 81 5.83 2.62 4.91
C ILE A 81 6.84 3.76 4.86
N PHE A 82 8.05 3.52 4.37
CA PHE A 82 9.06 4.56 4.20
C PHE A 82 8.56 5.67 3.28
N LYS A 83 8.02 5.33 2.11
CA LYS A 83 7.44 6.29 1.17
C LYS A 83 6.30 7.10 1.80
N LEU A 84 5.43 6.43 2.57
CA LEU A 84 4.34 7.09 3.30
C LEU A 84 4.87 8.08 4.33
N ARG A 85 5.91 7.70 5.11
CA ARG A 85 6.56 8.59 6.07
C ARG A 85 7.13 9.84 5.41
N LEU A 86 7.79 9.70 4.26
CA LEU A 86 8.32 10.84 3.50
C LEU A 86 7.20 11.76 3.02
N ALA A 87 6.10 11.20 2.52
CA ALA A 87 4.93 11.96 2.09
C ALA A 87 4.30 12.73 3.27
N LEU A 88 4.16 12.08 4.43
CA LEU A 88 3.67 12.71 5.66
C LEU A 88 4.56 13.89 6.09
N ALA A 89 5.88 13.69 6.12
CA ALA A 89 6.82 14.75 6.49
C ALA A 89 6.73 15.97 5.55
N LYS A 90 6.54 15.74 4.24
CA LYS A 90 6.34 16.81 3.25
C LYS A 90 5.02 17.55 3.49
N THR A 91 3.95 16.83 3.79
CA THR A 91 2.65 17.41 4.10
C THR A 91 2.72 18.26 5.37
N GLU A 92 3.38 17.78 6.42
CA GLU A 92 3.57 18.51 7.68
C GLU A 92 4.37 19.81 7.44
N ALA A 93 5.47 19.74 6.69
CA ALA A 93 6.25 20.93 6.33
C ALA A 93 5.43 21.96 5.53
N ASN A 94 4.56 21.52 4.63
CA ASN A 94 3.68 22.40 3.86
C ASN A 94 2.63 23.06 4.78
N ILE A 95 2.05 22.32 5.71
CA ILE A 95 1.11 22.87 6.70
C ILE A 95 1.79 23.94 7.55
N THR A 96 3.02 23.67 8.03
CA THR A 96 3.79 24.67 8.80
C THR A 96 4.06 25.94 7.99
N LYS A 97 4.40 25.82 6.70
CA LYS A 97 4.62 26.98 5.83
C LYS A 97 3.33 27.80 5.65
N ILE A 98 2.22 27.13 5.39
CA ILE A 98 0.90 27.79 5.24
C ILE A 98 0.52 28.51 6.54
N ALA A 99 0.63 27.84 7.69
CA ALA A 99 0.32 28.45 8.98
C ALA A 99 1.19 29.68 9.29
N ARG A 100 2.50 29.60 8.98
CA ARG A 100 3.43 30.74 9.13
C ARG A 100 3.06 31.90 8.22
N GLN A 101 2.67 31.62 6.97
CA GLN A 101 2.28 32.66 6.03
C GLN A 101 1.00 33.36 6.47
N ILE A 102 -0.02 32.60 6.92
CA ILE A 102 -1.25 33.17 7.48
C ILE A 102 -0.94 34.09 8.67
N ALA A 103 -0.08 33.68 9.60
CA ALA A 103 0.29 34.51 10.75
C ALA A 103 1.02 35.80 10.34
N LEU A 104 1.92 35.74 9.34
CA LEU A 104 2.62 36.92 8.82
C LEU A 104 1.69 37.87 8.08
N ASP A 105 0.72 37.35 7.33
CA ASP A 105 -0.24 38.15 6.58
C ASP A 105 -1.21 38.86 7.54
N GLN A 106 -1.66 38.20 8.61
CA GLN A 106 -2.47 38.82 9.68
C GLN A 106 -1.73 39.95 10.41
N GLU A 107 -0.45 39.77 10.71
CA GLU A 107 0.39 40.83 11.29
C GLU A 107 0.56 42.04 10.36
N ARG A 108 0.63 41.82 9.04
CA ARG A 108 0.72 42.89 8.05
C ARG A 108 -0.58 43.67 7.92
N GLU A 109 -1.73 42.98 7.93
CA GLU A 109 -3.05 43.62 7.91
C GLU A 109 -3.28 44.47 9.16
N ASN A 110 -2.91 43.98 10.35
CA ASN A 110 -3.04 44.76 11.59
C ASN A 110 -2.14 46.00 11.66
N LYS A 111 -1.02 46.04 10.92
CA LYS A 111 -0.14 47.23 10.86
C LYS A 111 -0.61 48.29 9.85
N ASN A 112 -1.50 47.93 8.93
CA ASN A 112 -2.02 48.83 7.89
C ASN A 112 -3.39 49.43 8.23
N ASN A 113 -4.03 49.00 9.33
CA ASN A 113 -5.24 49.59 9.92
C ASN A 113 -4.88 50.44 11.15
#